data_AF-A0A921IJ33-F1
#
_entry.id   AF-A0A921IJ33-F1
#
_cell.length_a   1.000
_cell.length_b   1.000
_cell.length_c   1.000
_cell.angle_alpha   90.00
_cell.angle_beta   90.00
_cell.angle_gamma   90.00
#
_symmetry.space_group_name_H-M   'P 1'
#
loop_
_entity.id
_entity.type
_entity.pdbx_description
1 polymer ?
#
loop_
_entity_poly.entity_id
_entity_poly.type
_entity_poly.pdbx_seq_one_letter_code
_entity_poly.pdbx_strand_id
1 'polypeptide(L)'
;MNPQTKKMIIEALIQVVESAPTKQGAFNNREITKEIFEIWMNYVNSVFRIISQYISNDSFFTAYNGIQNIVMRHDVNYTTKTYMICQNVLDFARIIINQ
;
A
#
# COMPACT_ATOMS: atom_id res chain seq x y z
N MET A 1 18.31 9.23 6.07
CA MET A 1 17.96 9.05 4.64
C MET A 1 18.17 10.38 3.93
N ASN A 2 18.69 10.41 2.70
CA ASN A 2 18.83 11.69 2.00
C ASN A 2 17.46 12.20 1.49
N PRO A 3 17.28 13.51 1.26
CA PRO A 3 15.99 14.09 0.86
C PRO A 3 15.43 13.56 -0.47
N GLN A 4 16.31 13.25 -1.45
CA GLN A 4 15.88 12.76 -2.76
C GLN A 4 15.31 11.34 -2.67
N THR A 5 16.00 10.45 -1.95
CA THR A 5 15.53 9.09 -1.66
C THR A 5 14.22 9.12 -0.88
N LYS A 6 14.11 10.01 0.11
CA LYS A 6 12.87 10.21 0.88
C LYS A 6 11.70 10.61 -0.02
N LYS A 7 11.90 11.59 -0.89
CA LYS A 7 10.90 12.03 -1.87
C LYS A 7 10.47 10.90 -2.81
N MET A 8 11.43 10.18 -3.39
CA MET A 8 11.17 9.05 -4.28
C MET A 8 10.30 7.98 -3.61
N ILE A 9 10.59 7.63 -2.35
CA ILE A 9 9.82 6.64 -1.60
C ILE A 9 8.39 7.14 -1.35
N ILE A 10 8.23 8.40 -0.92
CA ILE A 10 6.91 8.98 -0.67
C ILE A 10 6.09 8.98 -1.97
N GLU A 11 6.67 9.41 -3.09
CA GLU A 11 5.99 9.39 -4.40
C GLU A 11 5.56 7.98 -4.80
N ALA A 12 6.42 6.97 -4.59
CA ALA A 12 6.07 5.58 -4.87
C ALA A 12 4.91 5.07 -3.98
N LEU A 13 4.89 5.42 -2.69
CA LEU A 13 3.82 5.07 -1.76
C LEU A 13 2.50 5.79 -2.12
N ILE A 14 2.56 7.05 -2.53
CA ILE A 14 1.39 7.78 -3.04
C ILE A 14 0.86 7.12 -4.31
N GLN A 15 1.73 6.72 -5.24
CA GLN A 15 1.31 6.03 -6.47
C GLN A 15 0.61 4.69 -6.19
N VAL A 16 1.05 3.96 -5.15
CA VAL A 16 0.34 2.76 -4.66
C VAL A 16 -1.10 3.08 -4.27
N VAL A 17 -1.32 4.19 -3.56
CA VAL A 17 -2.65 4.61 -3.11
C VAL A 17 -3.48 5.15 -4.28
N GLU A 18 -2.87 5.86 -5.22
CA GLU A 18 -3.55 6.41 -6.40
C GLU A 18 -3.97 5.33 -7.40
N SER A 19 -3.19 4.26 -7.52
CA SER A 19 -3.52 3.10 -8.37
C SER A 19 -4.55 2.15 -7.76
N ALA A 20 -5.00 2.40 -6.52
CA ALA A 20 -5.96 1.55 -5.84
C ALA A 20 -7.25 1.35 -6.67
N PRO A 21 -7.78 0.12 -6.77
CA PRO A 21 -8.96 -0.14 -7.57
C PRO A 21 -10.19 0.68 -7.13
N THR A 22 -10.26 1.07 -5.86
CA THR A 22 -11.31 1.95 -5.30
C THR A 22 -11.28 3.38 -5.84
N LYS A 23 -10.18 3.82 -6.45
CA LYS A 23 -10.04 5.17 -7.05
C LYS A 23 -10.27 5.19 -8.56
N GLN A 24 -10.33 4.03 -9.20
CA GLN A 24 -10.60 3.95 -10.63
C GLN A 24 -12.10 4.15 -10.85
N GLY A 25 -12.49 5.21 -11.55
CA GLY A 25 -13.90 5.62 -11.72
C GLY A 25 -14.81 4.53 -12.30
N ALA A 26 -14.25 3.51 -12.96
CA ALA A 26 -14.97 2.34 -13.44
C ALA A 26 -15.56 1.45 -12.33
N PHE A 27 -15.04 1.55 -11.09
CA PHE A 27 -15.47 0.73 -9.94
C PHE A 27 -16.26 1.50 -8.89
N ASN A 28 -16.60 2.77 -9.16
CA ASN A 28 -17.28 3.64 -8.18
C ASN A 28 -18.60 3.05 -7.61
N ASN A 29 -19.21 2.07 -8.29
CA ASN A 29 -20.41 1.36 -7.83
C ASN A 29 -20.32 -0.18 -7.95
N ARG A 30 -19.13 -0.76 -8.16
CA ARG A 30 -18.95 -2.22 -8.27
C ARG A 30 -18.02 -2.72 -7.19
N GLU A 31 -18.39 -3.83 -6.56
CA GLU A 31 -17.54 -4.52 -5.60
C GLU A 31 -16.21 -4.93 -6.26
N ILE A 32 -15.10 -4.73 -5.56
CA ILE A 32 -13.79 -5.15 -6.05
C ILE A 32 -13.75 -6.69 -6.04
N THR A 33 -13.46 -7.27 -7.20
CA THR A 33 -13.31 -8.72 -7.30
C THR A 33 -11.96 -9.15 -6.72
N LYS A 34 -11.88 -10.43 -6.34
CA LYS A 34 -10.62 -11.06 -5.89
C LYS A 34 -9.48 -10.85 -6.90
N GLU A 35 -9.75 -11.07 -8.18
CA GLU A 35 -8.75 -10.96 -9.24
C GLU A 35 -8.16 -9.55 -9.35
N ILE A 36 -9.03 -8.52 -9.35
CA ILE A 36 -8.60 -7.12 -9.41
C ILE A 36 -7.77 -6.77 -8.17
N PHE A 37 -8.22 -7.23 -6.99
CA PHE A 37 -7.49 -7.05 -5.75
C PHE A 37 -6.10 -7.69 -5.79
N GLU A 38 -5.99 -8.93 -6.27
CA GLU A 38 -4.72 -9.67 -6.36
C GLU A 38 -3.74 -9.02 -7.35
N ILE A 39 -4.23 -8.54 -8.50
CA ILE A 39 -3.41 -7.79 -9.46
C ILE A 39 -2.83 -6.54 -8.81
N TRP A 40 -3.66 -5.75 -8.12
CA TRP A 40 -3.19 -4.57 -7.41
C TRP A 40 -2.21 -4.94 -6.28
N MET A 41 -2.47 -6.02 -5.53
CA MET A 41 -1.57 -6.49 -4.49
C MET A 41 -0.19 -6.90 -5.01
N ASN A 42 -0.10 -7.46 -6.22
CA ASN A 42 1.19 -7.74 -6.86
C ASN A 42 1.98 -6.45 -7.11
N TYR A 43 1.29 -5.37 -7.49
CA TYR A 43 1.91 -4.05 -7.62
C TYR A 43 2.36 -3.50 -6.27
N VAL A 44 1.51 -3.54 -5.24
CA VAL A 44 1.85 -3.13 -3.86
C VAL A 44 3.12 -3.86 -3.38
N ASN A 45 3.15 -5.18 -3.49
CA ASN A 45 4.29 -6.01 -3.09
C ASN A 45 5.57 -5.65 -3.86
N SER A 46 5.45 -5.37 -5.16
CA SER A 46 6.59 -4.99 -6.00
C SER A 46 7.18 -3.64 -5.58
N VAL A 47 6.33 -2.64 -5.30
CA VAL A 47 6.78 -1.33 -4.80
C VAL A 47 7.44 -1.47 -3.43
N PHE A 48 6.81 -2.20 -2.50
CA PHE A 48 7.36 -2.45 -1.16
C PHE A 48 8.74 -3.12 -1.23
N ARG A 49 8.92 -4.11 -2.11
CA ARG A 49 10.21 -4.76 -2.33
C ARG A 49 11.29 -3.77 -2.78
N ILE A 50 10.98 -2.87 -3.72
CA ILE A 50 11.94 -1.87 -4.21
C ILE A 50 12.33 -0.89 -3.10
N ILE A 51 11.35 -0.32 -2.39
CA ILE A 51 11.63 0.69 -1.37
C ILE A 51 12.30 0.11 -0.12
N SER A 52 12.15 -1.19 0.15
CA SER A 52 12.75 -1.87 1.31
C SER A 52 14.26 -1.69 1.41
N GLN A 53 14.94 -1.51 0.27
CA GLN A 53 16.39 -1.31 0.20
C GLN A 53 16.86 0.04 0.77
N TYR A 54 15.93 0.97 1.00
CA TYR A 54 16.23 2.35 1.38
C TYR A 54 15.67 2.75 2.76
N ILE A 55 14.94 1.85 3.43
CA ILE A 55 14.21 2.11 4.68
C ILE A 55 14.74 1.19 5.78
N SER A 56 14.71 1.67 7.03
CA SER A 56 15.00 0.81 8.19
C SER A 56 14.12 -0.45 8.21
N ASN A 57 14.71 -1.60 8.52
CA ASN A 57 14.00 -2.88 8.58
C ASN A 57 12.75 -2.82 9.48
N ASP A 58 12.82 -2.16 10.65
CA ASP A 58 11.69 -2.13 11.60
C ASP A 58 10.45 -1.42 11.06
N SER A 59 10.65 -0.23 10.48
CA SER A 59 9.55 0.58 9.91
C SER A 59 8.94 -0.14 8.70
N PHE A 60 9.78 -0.72 7.84
CA PHE A 60 9.33 -1.51 6.69
C PHE A 60 8.55 -2.75 7.13
N PHE A 61 9.08 -3.52 8.08
CA PHE A 61 8.47 -4.75 8.57
C PHE A 61 7.11 -4.50 9.20
N THR A 62 6.99 -3.42 9.98
CA THR A 62 5.72 -3.01 10.60
C THR A 62 4.65 -2.72 9.55
N ALA A 63 4.98 -1.92 8.53
CA ALA A 63 4.05 -1.60 7.45
C ALA A 63 3.68 -2.84 6.63
N TYR A 64 4.68 -3.62 6.21
CA TYR A 64 4.45 -4.81 5.39
C TYR A 64 3.58 -5.85 6.10
N ASN A 65 3.83 -6.13 7.38
CA ASN A 65 2.99 -7.04 8.16
C ASN A 65 1.57 -6.50 8.36
N GLY A 66 1.41 -5.19 8.54
CA GLY A 66 0.10 -4.56 8.57
C GLY A 66 -0.71 -4.87 7.32
N ILE A 67 -0.09 -4.76 6.15
CA ILE A 67 -0.70 -5.12 4.87
C ILE A 67 -1.04 -6.62 4.82
N GLN A 68 -0.10 -7.51 5.16
CA GLN A 68 -0.34 -8.95 5.11
C GLN A 68 -1.49 -9.39 6.04
N ASN A 69 -1.54 -8.83 7.25
CA ASN A 69 -2.62 -9.10 8.19
C ASN A 69 -3.99 -8.70 7.62
N ILE A 70 -4.08 -7.60 6.88
CA ILE A 70 -5.33 -7.19 6.21
C ILE A 70 -5.68 -8.15 5.08
N VAL A 71 -4.70 -8.56 4.27
CA VAL A 71 -4.90 -9.49 3.15
C VAL A 71 -5.49 -10.82 3.63
N MET A 72 -5.02 -11.33 4.77
CA MET A 72 -5.43 -12.62 5.35
C MET A 72 -6.80 -12.60 6.04
N ARG A 73 -7.44 -11.43 6.24
CA ARG A 73 -8.77 -11.36 6.86
C ARG A 73 -9.83 -11.99 5.98
N HIS A 74 -10.57 -12.98 6.49
CA HIS A 74 -11.67 -13.61 5.74
C HIS A 74 -13.04 -12.96 6.01
N ASP A 75 -13.13 -12.14 7.05
CA ASP A 75 -14.34 -11.46 7.52
C ASP A 75 -14.62 -10.13 6.77
N VAL A 76 -13.78 -9.76 5.81
CA VAL A 76 -13.79 -8.45 5.15
C VAL A 76 -13.74 -8.61 3.64
N ASN A 77 -14.60 -7.89 2.92
CA ASN A 77 -14.60 -7.86 1.46
C ASN A 77 -13.38 -7.12 0.88
N TYR A 78 -13.08 -7.35 -0.40
CA TYR A 78 -11.89 -6.78 -1.03
C TYR A 78 -11.90 -5.26 -1.10
N THR A 79 -13.08 -4.65 -1.26
CA THR A 79 -13.22 -3.19 -1.21
C THR A 79 -12.73 -2.60 0.10
N THR A 80 -13.19 -3.16 1.22
CA THR A 80 -12.77 -2.70 2.55
C THR A 80 -11.30 -3.01 2.81
N LYS A 81 -10.80 -4.17 2.35
CA LYS A 81 -9.35 -4.47 2.41
C LYS A 81 -8.51 -3.44 1.67
N THR A 82 -8.92 -3.03 0.47
CA THR A 82 -8.22 -2.00 -0.31
C THR A 82 -8.13 -0.70 0.46
N TYR A 83 -9.24 -0.21 1.05
CA TYR A 83 -9.21 1.00 1.87
C TYR A 83 -8.28 0.87 3.08
N MET A 84 -8.35 -0.26 3.80
CA MET A 84 -7.47 -0.51 4.94
C MET A 84 -5.99 -0.54 4.55
N ILE A 85 -5.66 -1.14 3.40
CA ILE A 85 -4.28 -1.18 2.89
C ILE A 85 -3.83 0.22 2.47
N CYS A 86 -4.67 1.00 1.78
CA CYS A 86 -4.36 2.38 1.46
C CYS A 86 -4.05 3.20 2.73
N GLN A 87 -4.86 3.05 3.78
CA GLN A 87 -4.62 3.72 5.06
C GLN A 87 -3.28 3.30 5.68
N ASN A 88 -2.98 2.00 5.71
CA ASN A 88 -1.70 1.48 6.21
C ASN A 88 -0.49 2.05 5.44
N VAL A 89 -0.60 2.12 4.11
CA VAL A 89 0.43 2.71 3.23
C VAL A 89 0.63 4.20 3.49
N LEU A 90 -0.47 4.96 3.68
CA LEU A 90 -0.40 6.39 4.01
C LEU A 90 0.21 6.65 5.39
N ASP A 91 -0.14 5.83 6.38
CA ASP A 91 0.45 5.93 7.71
C ASP A 91 1.95 5.61 7.69
N PHE A 92 2.36 4.64 6.89
CA PHE A 92 3.78 4.37 6.64
C PHE A 92 4.48 5.56 5.97
N ALA A 93 3.86 6.17 4.95
CA ALA A 93 4.40 7.37 4.31
C ALA A 93 4.59 8.52 5.31
N ARG A 94 3.64 8.71 6.25
CA ARG A 94 3.75 9.71 7.33
C ARG A 94 4.94 9.43 8.26
N ILE A 95 5.19 8.18 8.61
CA ILE A 95 6.36 7.80 9.43
C ILE A 95 7.64 8.23 8.70
N ILE A 96 7.77 7.92 7.41
CA ILE A 96 8.95 8.29 6.61
C ILE A 96 9.11 9.82 6.53
N ILE A 97 8.01 10.58 6.39
CA ILE A 97 8.03 12.05 6.42
C ILE A 97 8.59 12.59 7.73
N ASN A 98 8.34 11.93 8.85
CA ASN A 98 8.75 12.40 10.17
C ASN A 98 10.13 11.86 10.63
N GLN A 99 10.75 10.97 9.86
CA GLN A 99 12.15 10.52 10.03
C GLN A 99 13.14 11.52 9.43
#